data_AF-A0A939KSV8-F1
#
_entry.id   AF-A0A939KSV8-F1
#
_cell.length_a   1.000
_cell.length_b   1.000
_cell.length_c   1.000
_cell.angle_alpha   90.00
_cell.angle_beta   90.00
_cell.angle_gamma   90.00
#
_symmetry.space_group_name_H-M   'P 1'
#
loop_
_entity.id
_entity.type
_entity.pdbx_description
1 polymer ?
#
loop_
_entity_poly.entity_id
_entity_poly.type
_entity_poly.pdbx_seq_one_letter_code
_entity_poly.pdbx_strand_id
1 'polypeptide(L)'
;MILPLRAIFFQLLLTLVAIAIESFILHRRLKLSRKTSLEYAVSLNLLTLFAGWYLFFVFFGTFPSEMKSSLMQFILFNQYYNNILLLLFVFVAVFLTFLITLAIKIKGWEILEYFRNEVLFEYESESKENYIKNPNFFNPESVRGMTIMQAHSFSYSAILLLLVLNLLLTQRNG
;
A
#
# COMPACT_ATOMS: atom_id res chain seq x y z
N MET A 1 17.40 -18.91 -15.58
CA MET A 1 16.52 -18.24 -14.60
C MET A 1 16.70 -16.74 -14.80
N ILE A 2 15.79 -16.09 -15.52
CA ILE A 2 15.88 -14.64 -15.76
C ILE A 2 15.28 -14.00 -14.50
N LEU A 3 16.09 -13.31 -13.70
CA LEU A 3 15.60 -12.56 -12.54
C LEU A 3 14.54 -11.56 -13.04
N PRO A 4 13.35 -11.47 -12.41
CA PRO A 4 12.30 -10.52 -12.79
C PRO A 4 12.65 -9.10 -12.30
N LEU A 5 13.87 -8.64 -12.61
CA LEU A 5 14.46 -7.41 -12.12
C LEU A 5 13.61 -6.18 -12.49
N ARG A 6 13.03 -6.19 -13.71
CA ARG A 6 12.08 -5.17 -14.16
C ARG A 6 10.87 -5.07 -13.23
N ALA A 7 10.28 -6.20 -12.84
CA ALA A 7 9.12 -6.22 -11.97
C ALA A 7 9.46 -5.72 -10.56
N ILE A 8 10.63 -6.09 -10.03
CA ILE A 8 11.11 -5.65 -8.71
C ILE A 8 11.30 -4.13 -8.68
N PHE A 9 12.02 -3.56 -9.65
CA PHE A 9 12.23 -2.11 -9.72
C PHE A 9 10.92 -1.35 -9.89
N PHE A 10 10.01 -1.88 -10.70
CA PHE A 10 8.71 -1.27 -10.92
C PHE A 10 7.84 -1.31 -9.65
N GLN A 11 7.83 -2.44 -8.92
CA GLN A 11 7.17 -2.57 -7.63
C GLN A 11 7.72 -1.55 -6.61
N LEU A 12 9.05 -1.41 -6.54
CA LEU A 12 9.70 -0.43 -5.67
C LEU A 12 9.31 1.00 -6.04
N LEU A 13 9.31 1.34 -7.32
CA LEU A 13 8.88 2.65 -7.81
C LEU A 13 7.44 2.97 -7.39
N LEU A 14 6.51 2.04 -7.63
CA LEU A 14 5.10 2.23 -7.25
C LEU A 14 4.94 2.40 -5.74
N THR A 15 5.68 1.62 -4.96
CA THR A 15 5.66 1.71 -3.48
C THR A 15 6.19 3.06 -3.00
N LEU A 16 7.29 3.56 -3.58
CA LEU A 16 7.84 4.88 -3.25
C LEU A 16 6.88 6.02 -3.60
N VAL A 17 6.22 5.95 -4.76
CA VAL A 17 5.19 6.93 -5.16
C VAL A 17 4.03 6.93 -4.16
N ALA A 18 3.55 5.75 -3.75
CA ALA A 18 2.50 5.65 -2.75
C ALA A 18 2.92 6.27 -1.41
N ILE A 19 4.13 5.94 -0.92
CA ILE A 19 4.67 6.51 0.33
C ILE A 19 4.77 8.02 0.25
N ALA A 20 5.26 8.57 -0.87
CA ALA A 20 5.38 10.02 -1.05
C ALA A 20 4.03 10.73 -1.02
N ILE A 21 3.03 10.21 -1.73
CA ILE A 21 1.67 10.78 -1.77
C ILE A 21 0.99 10.67 -0.41
N GLU A 22 1.06 9.50 0.22
CA GLU A 22 0.39 9.25 1.50
C GLU A 22 1.02 10.04 2.63
N SER A 23 2.36 10.07 2.73
CA SER A 23 3.04 10.88 3.75
C SER A 23 2.71 12.37 3.62
N PHE A 24 2.60 12.89 2.40
CA PHE A 24 2.19 14.28 2.15
C PHE A 24 0.75 14.54 2.64
N ILE A 25 -0.19 13.65 2.30
CA ILE A 25 -1.60 13.80 2.70
C ILE A 25 -1.75 13.68 4.21
N LEU A 26 -1.08 12.69 4.83
CA LEU A 26 -1.08 12.50 6.28
C LEU A 26 -0.50 13.73 7.01
N HIS A 27 0.61 14.28 6.52
CA HIS A 27 1.20 15.49 7.09
C HIS A 27 0.22 16.67 7.03
N ARG A 28 -0.39 16.89 5.86
CA ARG A 28 -1.25 18.04 5.62
C ARG A 28 -2.59 17.95 6.35
N ARG A 29 -3.20 16.77 6.42
CA ARG A 29 -4.56 16.56 6.96
C ARG A 29 -4.58 16.19 8.43
N LEU A 30 -3.60 15.41 8.91
CA LEU A 30 -3.50 15.03 10.33
C LEU A 30 -2.59 15.94 11.15
N LYS A 31 -1.93 16.93 10.51
CA LYS A 31 -0.98 17.85 11.15
C LYS A 31 0.16 17.14 11.90
N LEU A 32 0.51 15.93 11.46
CA LEU A 32 1.63 15.16 12.00
C LEU A 32 2.96 15.81 11.61
N SER A 33 4.04 15.52 12.33
CA SER A 33 5.38 15.91 11.89
C SER A 33 5.72 15.23 10.56
N ARG A 34 6.56 15.86 9.72
CA ARG A 34 6.97 15.25 8.43
C ARG A 34 7.60 13.86 8.61
N LYS A 35 8.42 13.71 9.67
CA LYS A 35 9.05 12.44 10.04
C LYS A 35 8.00 11.39 10.40
N THR A 36 7.07 11.73 11.28
CA THR A 36 5.99 10.82 11.70
C THR A 36 5.10 10.43 10.52
N SER A 37 4.69 11.37 9.67
CA SER A 37 3.91 11.05 8.47
C SER A 37 4.63 10.10 7.53
N LEU A 38 5.94 10.28 7.36
CA LEU A 38 6.76 9.38 6.55
C LEU A 38 6.86 7.99 7.19
N GLU A 39 7.10 7.89 8.49
CA GLU A 39 7.17 6.62 9.23
C GLU A 39 5.87 5.82 9.13
N TYR A 40 4.71 6.47 9.28
CA TYR A 40 3.41 5.82 9.08
C TYR A 40 3.21 5.37 7.64
N ALA A 41 3.49 6.24 6.66
CA ALA A 41 3.33 5.89 5.25
C ALA A 41 4.24 4.71 4.87
N VAL A 42 5.51 4.72 5.26
CA VAL A 42 6.45 3.62 5.02
C VAL A 42 5.96 2.33 5.67
N SER A 43 5.66 2.36 6.97
CA SER A 43 5.25 1.17 7.71
C SER A 43 3.97 0.54 7.14
N LEU A 44 2.96 1.36 6.82
CA LEU A 44 1.70 0.87 6.28
C LEU A 44 1.84 0.35 4.85
N ASN A 45 2.62 1.03 3.99
CA ASN A 45 2.83 0.54 2.62
C ASN A 45 3.65 -0.76 2.60
N LEU A 46 4.69 -0.87 3.45
CA LEU A 46 5.44 -2.12 3.59
C LEU A 46 4.57 -3.24 4.16
N LEU A 47 3.76 -2.97 5.19
CA LEU A 47 2.81 -3.95 5.73
C LEU A 47 1.86 -4.46 4.63
N THR A 48 1.30 -3.57 3.82
CA THR A 48 0.42 -3.98 2.71
C THR A 48 1.16 -4.74 1.62
N LEU A 49 2.43 -4.40 1.35
CA LEU A 49 3.27 -5.12 0.40
C LEU A 49 3.54 -6.55 0.89
N PHE A 50 3.94 -6.71 2.16
CA PHE A 50 4.15 -8.02 2.78
C PHE A 50 2.85 -8.85 2.81
N ALA A 51 1.75 -8.25 3.24
CA ALA A 51 0.45 -8.91 3.26
C ALA A 51 -0.01 -9.31 1.85
N GLY A 52 0.23 -8.46 0.84
CA GLY A 52 -0.07 -8.76 -0.55
C GLY A 52 0.71 -9.96 -1.08
N TRP A 53 2.02 -10.01 -0.85
CA TRP A 53 2.84 -11.16 -1.21
C TRP A 53 2.46 -12.42 -0.45
N TYR A 54 2.19 -12.30 0.85
CA TYR A 54 1.73 -13.42 1.67
C TYR A 54 0.42 -14.01 1.14
N LEU A 55 -0.59 -13.16 0.91
CA LEU A 55 -1.87 -13.59 0.33
C LEU A 55 -1.66 -14.21 -1.05
N PHE A 56 -0.83 -13.58 -1.90
CA PHE A 56 -0.50 -14.15 -3.21
C PHE A 56 0.06 -15.55 -3.08
N PHE A 57 1.04 -15.82 -2.21
CA PHE A 57 1.61 -17.16 -2.06
C PHE A 57 0.62 -18.18 -1.48
N VAL A 58 -0.18 -17.77 -0.50
CA VAL A 58 -1.23 -18.63 0.09
C VAL A 58 -2.24 -19.06 -0.97
N PHE A 59 -2.74 -18.10 -1.75
CA PHE A 59 -3.71 -18.38 -2.80
C PHE A 59 -3.06 -19.08 -3.99
N PHE A 60 -1.87 -18.67 -4.42
CA PHE A 60 -1.19 -19.26 -5.58
C PHE A 60 -1.02 -20.78 -5.43
N GLY A 61 -0.79 -21.27 -4.20
CA GLY A 61 -0.75 -22.70 -3.90
C GLY A 61 -2.01 -23.45 -4.35
N THR A 62 -3.19 -22.85 -4.21
CA THR A 62 -4.49 -23.49 -4.47
C THR A 62 -4.94 -23.42 -5.93
N PHE A 63 -4.20 -22.74 -6.82
CA PHE A 63 -4.62 -22.56 -8.21
C PHE A 63 -4.41 -23.85 -9.03
N PRO A 64 -5.32 -24.18 -9.97
CA PRO A 64 -5.11 -25.23 -10.97
C PRO A 64 -3.83 -24.99 -11.80
N SER A 65 -3.19 -26.07 -12.26
CA SER A 65 -1.92 -26.01 -13.01
C SER A 65 -2.00 -25.11 -14.26
N GLU A 66 -3.13 -25.14 -14.96
CA GLU A 66 -3.38 -24.32 -16.16
C GLU A 66 -3.45 -22.82 -15.84
N MET A 67 -4.08 -22.45 -14.72
CA MET A 67 -4.14 -21.05 -14.26
C MET A 67 -2.77 -20.58 -13.77
N LYS A 68 -1.99 -21.43 -13.09
CA LYS A 68 -0.63 -21.09 -12.64
C LYS A 68 0.27 -20.72 -13.81
N SER A 69 0.26 -21.53 -14.89
CA SER A 69 1.03 -21.24 -16.10
C SER A 69 0.59 -19.94 -16.77
N SER A 70 -0.73 -19.74 -16.89
CA SER A 70 -1.30 -18.53 -17.52
C SER A 70 -1.00 -17.26 -16.69
N LEU A 71 -1.09 -17.32 -15.36
CA LEU A 71 -0.72 -16.22 -14.48
C LEU A 71 0.79 -15.93 -14.55
N MET A 72 1.63 -16.96 -14.56
CA MET A 72 3.07 -16.78 -14.66
C MET A 72 3.43 -16.11 -15.98
N GLN A 73 2.79 -16.53 -17.07
CA GLN A 73 2.99 -15.92 -18.39
C GLN A 73 2.47 -14.47 -18.45
N PHE A 74 1.32 -14.20 -17.85
CA PHE A 74 0.80 -12.83 -17.74
C PHE A 74 1.73 -11.92 -16.91
N ILE A 75 2.17 -12.37 -15.74
CA ILE A 75 3.05 -11.61 -14.84
C ILE A 75 4.43 -11.38 -15.48
N LEU A 76 5.00 -12.38 -16.17
CA LEU A 76 6.36 -12.31 -16.72
C LEU A 76 6.43 -11.68 -18.11
N PHE A 77 5.42 -11.89 -18.95
CA PHE A 77 5.46 -11.50 -20.38
C PHE A 77 4.40 -10.47 -20.76
N ASN A 78 3.55 -10.03 -19.82
CA ASN A 78 2.54 -8.97 -20.04
C ASN A 78 1.68 -9.22 -21.30
N GLN A 79 1.35 -10.48 -21.59
CA GLN A 79 0.60 -10.85 -22.79
C GLN A 79 -0.89 -10.48 -22.63
N TYR A 80 -1.41 -9.77 -23.63
CA TYR A 80 -2.79 -9.29 -23.67
C TYR A 80 -3.72 -10.39 -24.20
N TYR A 81 -4.74 -10.74 -23.42
CA TYR A 81 -5.82 -11.61 -23.90
C TYR A 81 -7.05 -10.76 -24.16
N ASN A 82 -7.54 -10.80 -25.41
CA ASN A 82 -8.73 -10.08 -25.86
C ASN A 82 -10.02 -10.80 -25.40
N ASN A 83 -10.12 -11.05 -24.09
CA ASN A 83 -11.20 -11.80 -23.47
C ASN A 83 -11.90 -10.94 -22.40
N ILE A 84 -13.17 -10.63 -22.64
CA ILE A 84 -13.98 -9.79 -21.74
C ILE A 84 -14.09 -10.36 -20.32
N LEU A 85 -14.12 -11.68 -20.16
CA LEU A 85 -14.16 -12.34 -18.86
C LEU A 85 -12.85 -12.14 -18.08
N LEU A 86 -11.72 -12.18 -18.78
CA LEU A 86 -10.41 -11.92 -18.19
C LEU A 86 -10.27 -10.45 -17.78
N LEU A 87 -10.77 -9.53 -18.60
CA LEU A 87 -10.78 -8.09 -18.26
C LEU A 87 -11.65 -7.81 -17.03
N LEU A 88 -12.84 -8.43 -16.94
CA LEU A 88 -13.71 -8.34 -15.77
C LEU A 88 -13.03 -8.93 -14.54
N PHE A 89 -12.37 -10.08 -14.66
CA PHE A 89 -11.60 -10.69 -13.57
C PHE A 89 -10.50 -9.77 -13.06
N VAL A 90 -9.71 -9.16 -13.95
CA VAL A 90 -8.65 -8.22 -13.57
C VAL A 90 -9.23 -6.99 -12.89
N PHE A 91 -10.32 -6.43 -13.41
CA PHE A 91 -11.00 -5.28 -12.78
C PHE A 91 -11.47 -5.60 -11.36
N VAL A 92 -12.14 -6.75 -11.18
CA VAL A 92 -12.59 -7.21 -9.85
C VAL A 92 -11.39 -7.44 -8.93
N ALA A 93 -10.31 -8.04 -9.42
CA ALA A 93 -9.10 -8.26 -8.64
C ALA A 93 -8.47 -6.93 -8.19
N VAL A 94 -8.36 -5.92 -9.06
CA VAL A 94 -7.84 -4.59 -8.73
C VAL A 94 -8.74 -3.88 -7.70
N PHE A 95 -10.05 -4.02 -7.83
CA PHE A 95 -10.98 -3.43 -6.88
C PHE A 95 -10.91 -4.10 -5.50
N LEU A 96 -10.83 -5.44 -5.46
CA LEU A 96 -10.67 -6.19 -4.21
C LEU A 96 -9.33 -5.89 -3.54
N THR A 97 -8.23 -5.79 -4.31
CA THR A 97 -6.92 -5.42 -3.73
C THR A 97 -6.96 -4.01 -3.15
N PHE A 98 -7.64 -3.06 -3.80
CA PHE A 98 -7.86 -1.73 -3.24
C PHE A 98 -8.56 -1.79 -1.88
N LEU A 99 -9.66 -2.55 -1.76
CA LEU A 99 -10.41 -2.67 -0.50
C LEU A 99 -9.63 -3.38 0.60
N ILE A 100 -8.98 -4.50 0.27
CA ILE A 100 -8.19 -5.28 1.23
C ILE A 100 -7.02 -4.45 1.75
N THR A 101 -6.28 -3.78 0.87
CA THR A 101 -5.15 -2.94 1.29
C THR A 101 -5.61 -1.72 2.09
N LEU A 102 -6.77 -1.12 1.78
CA LEU A 102 -7.36 -0.07 2.60
C LEU A 102 -7.68 -0.56 4.02
N ALA A 103 -8.32 -1.73 4.13
CA ALA A 103 -8.64 -2.34 5.43
C ALA A 103 -7.37 -2.62 6.25
N ILE A 104 -6.32 -3.16 5.61
CA ILE A 104 -5.01 -3.38 6.23
C ILE A 104 -4.40 -2.05 6.69
N LYS A 105 -4.50 -0.96 5.93
CA LYS A 105 -3.96 0.35 6.34
C LYS A 105 -4.70 0.93 7.54
N ILE A 106 -6.04 0.79 7.59
CA ILE A 106 -6.83 1.26 8.74
C ILE A 106 -6.45 0.48 10.00
N LYS A 107 -6.41 -0.86 9.93
CA LYS A 107 -6.03 -1.71 11.07
C LYS A 107 -4.56 -1.59 11.44
N GLY A 108 -3.67 -1.51 10.46
CA GLY A 108 -2.25 -1.27 10.65
C GLY A 108 -1.99 0.05 11.36
N TRP A 109 -2.79 1.10 11.09
CA TRP A 109 -2.68 2.37 11.81
C TRP A 109 -2.96 2.19 13.29
N GLU A 110 -4.08 1.54 13.65
CA GLU A 110 -4.48 1.29 15.04
C GLU A 110 -3.35 0.57 15.79
N ILE A 111 -2.74 -0.44 15.17
CA ILE A 111 -1.62 -1.20 15.72
C ILE A 111 -0.38 -0.33 15.91
N LEU A 112 0.01 0.48 14.91
CA LEU A 112 1.17 1.37 15.00
C LEU A 112 0.99 2.45 16.08
N GLU A 113 -0.23 2.96 16.22
CA GLU A 113 -0.58 3.93 17.26
C GLU A 113 -0.52 3.31 18.66
N TYR A 114 -0.99 2.08 18.82
CA TYR A 114 -0.86 1.32 20.06
C TYR A 114 0.62 1.18 20.47
N PHE A 115 1.48 0.64 19.58
CA PHE A 115 2.90 0.47 19.87
C PHE A 115 3.62 1.79 20.14
N ARG A 116 3.31 2.85 19.39
CA ARG A 116 3.91 4.17 19.62
C ARG A 116 3.56 4.72 21.00
N ASN A 117 2.32 4.57 21.44
CA ASN A 117 1.89 5.07 22.74
C ASN A 117 2.52 4.26 23.87
N GLU A 118 2.60 2.93 23.74
CA GLU A 118 3.25 2.04 24.71
C GLU A 118 4.74 2.40 24.90
N VAL A 119 5.48 2.61 23.81
CA VAL A 119 6.89 3.02 23.84
C VAL A 119 7.07 4.39 24.51
N LEU A 120 6.15 5.34 24.27
CA LEU A 120 6.20 6.65 24.93
C LEU A 120 5.92 6.55 26.44
N PHE A 121 4.96 5.72 26.86
CA PHE A 121 4.67 5.48 28.28
C PHE A 121 5.87 4.86 29.02
N GLU A 122 6.58 3.92 28.40
CA GLU A 122 7.75 3.28 29.01
C GLU A 122 8.91 4.28 29.17
N TYR A 123 9.19 5.10 28.15
CA TYR A 123 10.22 6.15 28.21
C TYR A 123 9.91 7.27 29.24
N GLU A 124 8.65 7.69 29.35
CA GLU A 124 8.21 8.69 30.33
C GLU A 124 8.27 8.17 31.77
N SER A 125 8.14 6.84 31.98
CA SER A 125 8.21 6.23 33.31
C SER A 125 9.63 6.23 33.91
N GLU A 126 10.66 6.25 33.07
CA GLU A 126 12.07 6.33 33.49
C GLU A 126 12.58 7.78 33.64
N SER A 127 11.91 8.76 33.02
CA SER A 127 12.35 10.16 33.00
C SER A 127 11.42 11.10 33.79
N LYS A 128 11.67 11.21 35.11
CA LYS A 128 11.06 12.27 35.94
C LYS A 128 11.65 13.64 35.58
N GLU A 129 11.06 14.34 34.61
CA GLU A 129 10.88 15.81 34.66
C GLU A 129 10.10 16.35 33.45
N ASN A 130 9.01 17.06 33.75
CA ASN A 130 8.46 18.20 33.00
C ASN A 130 8.51 18.13 31.46
N TYR A 131 7.69 17.27 30.85
CA TYR A 131 7.26 17.50 29.47
C TYR A 131 5.77 17.77 29.40
N ILE A 132 5.47 18.92 28.79
CA ILE A 132 4.15 19.48 28.57
C ILE A 132 3.26 18.43 27.94
N LYS A 133 2.26 17.95 28.70
CA LYS A 133 1.11 17.23 28.16
C LYS A 133 0.49 18.08 27.06
N ASN A 134 0.68 17.68 25.82
CA ASN A 134 -0.25 18.05 24.78
C ASN A 134 -0.49 16.90 23.81
N PRO A 135 -1.16 15.81 24.23
CA PRO A 135 -1.74 14.87 23.30
C PRO A 135 -3.11 15.40 22.87
N ASN A 136 -3.20 16.66 22.41
CA ASN A 136 -4.35 17.09 21.63
C ASN A 136 -4.18 16.60 20.18
N PHE A 137 -3.97 15.28 20.01
CA PHE A 137 -4.26 14.57 18.77
C PHE A 137 -5.76 14.24 18.72
N PHE A 138 -6.61 15.21 19.04
CA PHE A 138 -8.04 15.14 18.72
C PHE A 138 -8.20 15.40 17.23
N ASN A 139 -7.75 14.46 16.40
CA ASN A 139 -8.45 14.23 15.15
C ASN A 139 -9.51 13.19 15.47
N PRO A 140 -10.81 13.53 15.41
CA PRO A 140 -11.85 12.54 15.65
C PRO A 140 -11.60 11.34 14.73
N GLU A 141 -11.86 10.12 15.19
CA GLU A 141 -11.58 8.90 14.43
C GLU A 141 -12.13 8.96 13.00
N SER A 142 -13.22 9.70 12.80
CA SER A 142 -13.82 10.00 11.50
C SER A 142 -12.89 10.77 10.55
N VAL A 143 -12.16 11.79 11.03
CA VAL A 143 -11.21 12.57 10.22
C VAL A 143 -9.98 11.73 9.89
N ARG A 144 -9.53 10.88 10.82
CA ARG A 144 -8.42 9.94 10.59
C ARG A 144 -8.76 8.93 9.50
N GLY A 145 -9.86 8.21 9.66
CA GLY A 145 -10.31 7.21 8.68
C GLY A 145 -10.51 7.82 7.29
N MET A 146 -11.16 8.98 7.21
CA MET A 146 -11.35 9.71 5.96
C MET A 146 -10.02 10.12 5.34
N THR A 147 -9.04 10.57 6.14
CA THR A 147 -7.72 10.95 5.64
C THR A 147 -6.96 9.75 5.09
N ILE A 148 -6.97 8.61 5.80
CA ILE A 148 -6.34 7.37 5.32
C ILE A 148 -6.99 6.92 4.02
N MET A 149 -8.32 6.95 3.94
CA MET A 149 -9.06 6.62 2.72
C MET A 149 -8.69 7.55 1.57
N GLN A 150 -8.67 8.87 1.78
CA GLN A 150 -8.25 9.84 0.76
C GLN A 150 -6.82 9.58 0.30
N ALA A 151 -5.89 9.39 1.25
CA ALA A 151 -4.49 9.13 0.96
C ALA A 151 -4.34 7.88 0.08
N HIS A 152 -5.04 6.81 0.44
CA HIS A 152 -5.08 5.55 -0.31
C HIS A 152 -5.70 5.70 -1.70
N SER A 153 -6.81 6.44 -1.82
CA SER A 153 -7.43 6.71 -3.13
C SER A 153 -6.51 7.50 -4.06
N PHE A 154 -5.81 8.53 -3.56
CA PHE A 154 -4.88 9.30 -4.37
C PHE A 154 -3.64 8.47 -4.76
N SER A 155 -3.08 7.69 -3.85
CA SER A 155 -1.93 6.83 -4.15
C SER A 155 -2.30 5.75 -5.16
N TYR A 156 -3.44 5.06 -5.00
CA TYR A 156 -3.92 4.07 -5.97
C TYR A 156 -4.25 4.68 -7.33
N SER A 157 -4.82 5.88 -7.38
CA SER A 157 -5.08 6.58 -8.64
C SER A 157 -3.78 6.89 -9.40
N ALA A 158 -2.74 7.33 -8.68
CA ALA A 158 -1.42 7.57 -9.26
C ALA A 158 -0.75 6.28 -9.74
N ILE A 159 -0.84 5.19 -8.96
CA ILE A 159 -0.36 3.87 -9.35
C ILE A 159 -1.06 3.39 -10.63
N LEU A 160 -2.39 3.49 -10.69
CA LEU A 160 -3.16 3.07 -11.86
C LEU A 160 -2.76 3.88 -13.10
N LEU A 161 -2.57 5.18 -12.96
CA LEU A 161 -2.08 6.04 -14.04
C LEU A 161 -0.69 5.59 -14.52
N LEU A 162 0.24 5.31 -13.61
CA LEU A 162 1.57 4.79 -13.95
C LEU A 162 1.51 3.43 -14.64
N LEU A 163 0.59 2.55 -14.22
CA LEU A 163 0.36 1.26 -14.87
C LEU A 163 -0.15 1.43 -16.30
N VAL A 164 -1.13 2.31 -16.51
CA VAL A 164 -1.66 2.61 -17.86
C VAL A 164 -0.57 3.24 -18.75
N LEU A 165 0.23 4.18 -18.22
CA LEU A 165 1.35 4.75 -18.97
C LEU A 165 2.37 3.69 -19.36
N ASN A 166 2.77 2.81 -18.43
CA ASN A 166 3.69 1.71 -18.71
C ASN A 166 3.11 0.74 -19.76
N LEU A 167 1.80 0.48 -19.72
CA LEU A 167 1.12 -0.34 -20.72
C LEU A 167 1.18 0.29 -22.12
N LEU A 168 0.84 1.59 -22.24
CA LEU A 168 0.88 2.32 -23.50
C LEU A 168 2.30 2.41 -24.08
N LEU A 169 3.30 2.65 -23.23
CA LEU A 169 4.71 2.68 -23.64
C LEU A 169 5.21 1.30 -24.09
N THR A 170 4.78 0.24 -23.41
CA THR A 170 5.16 -1.13 -23.78
C THR A 170 4.52 -1.53 -25.11
N GLN A 171 3.24 -1.18 -25.36
CA GLN A 171 2.58 -1.43 -26.65
C GLN A 171 3.19 -0.65 -27.82
N ARG A 172 3.77 0.53 -27.56
CA ARG A 172 4.44 1.31 -28.61
C ARG A 172 5.78 0.70 -29.04
N ASN A 173 6.42 -0.07 -28.16
CA ASN A 173 7.78 -0.59 -28.35
C ASN A 173 7.84 -2.09 -28.70
N GLY A 174 6.70 -2.77 -28.79
CA GLY A 174 6.58 -4.19 -29.19
C GLY A 174 5.78 -4.32 -30.46
#